data_AF-A0A942BY20-F1
#
_entry.id   AF-A0A942BY20-F1
#
_cell.length_a   1.000
_cell.length_b   1.000
_cell.length_c   1.000
_cell.angle_alpha   90.00
_cell.angle_beta   90.00
_cell.angle_gamma   90.00
#
_symmetry.space_group_name_H-M   'P 1'
#
loop_
_entity.id
_entity.type
_entity.pdbx_description
1 polymer ?
#
loop_
_entity_poly.entity_id
_entity_poly.type
_entity_poly.pdbx_seq_one_letter_code
_entity_poly.pdbx_strand_id
1 'polypeptide(L)'
;MRETVPAPNELCEEAKLSEAVGVRAPFNSYITAFLLGSYACALLFYAEYVIAGFVAFTFSWVVVPFLAASDHIVFNGKRISRTGIVPVLWARFNSNRNSLRISDIEQVDTQAIRVLRRGNRVHYRYRTSVRGRGVAFAFTSHGENFRRLIAQLLPRLSEDVLDARSLDLRSYPLDPKEVLMKASFAGIPSADVLRETVMTRPSKMRGKVEIELDISGDCENRARYLADLGNELRLSGHLVRALECFRRALLIQRRDGRLIYDFSRCLHSLAATERSQKLARRSLAALKLAERYSAGNAALLARIGEGFAGIGDWRSAENAFGRAVGAGGDTFLASRGLAEAALREGKIAHVIHRFAAAANTTLSPALRRWSLDEASYYSNLNSDETYMEMEVGRVNLLGSLQRTRRTLLRISSFGFFVVAVGVTGADAFITNVGLAVATLALAVWLGLRISSGLMAERIAYDDVASED
;
A
#
# COMPACT_ATOMS: atom_id res chain seq x y z
N MET A 1 -27.22 39.45 12.24
CA MET A 1 -26.58 38.12 12.15
C MET A 1 -27.69 37.08 12.24
N ARG A 2 -28.11 36.50 11.11
CA ARG A 2 -29.03 35.36 11.11
C ARG A 2 -28.16 34.11 11.09
N GLU A 3 -28.10 33.41 12.21
CA GLU A 3 -27.59 32.04 12.26
C GLU A 3 -28.46 31.19 11.33
N THR A 4 -27.89 30.74 10.21
CA THR A 4 -28.52 29.76 9.35
C THR A 4 -28.49 28.42 10.10
N VAL A 5 -29.65 28.00 10.60
CA VAL A 5 -29.85 26.66 11.15
C VAL A 5 -29.55 25.66 10.03
N PRO A 6 -28.55 24.75 10.19
CA PRO A 6 -28.21 23.78 9.16
C PRO A 6 -29.36 22.80 8.93
N ALA A 7 -29.51 22.35 7.68
CA ALA A 7 -30.62 21.49 7.30
C ALA A 7 -30.51 20.12 8.02
N PRO A 8 -31.63 19.46 8.37
CA PRO A 8 -31.61 18.20 9.10
C PRO A 8 -30.83 17.07 8.39
N ASN A 9 -30.65 17.16 7.06
CA ASN A 9 -29.82 16.22 6.30
C ASN A 9 -28.31 16.44 6.48
N GLU A 10 -27.86 17.68 6.68
CA GLU A 10 -26.44 18.01 6.96
C GLU A 10 -26.05 17.54 8.37
N LEU A 11 -26.95 17.74 9.35
CA LEU A 11 -26.78 17.19 10.70
C LEU A 11 -26.74 15.66 10.72
N CYS A 12 -27.48 15.00 9.82
CA CYS A 12 -27.50 13.55 9.73
C CYS A 12 -26.27 12.97 9.02
N GLU A 13 -25.70 13.69 8.03
CA GLU A 13 -24.41 13.33 7.42
C GLU A 13 -23.23 13.60 8.37
N GLU A 14 -23.20 14.76 9.05
CA GLU A 14 -22.19 15.06 10.08
C GLU A 14 -22.27 14.10 11.27
N ALA A 15 -23.47 13.71 11.70
CA ALA A 15 -23.66 12.70 12.74
C ALA A 15 -23.15 11.32 12.30
N LYS A 16 -23.39 10.89 11.06
CA LYS A 16 -22.82 9.64 10.50
C LYS A 16 -21.31 9.69 10.31
N LEU A 17 -20.73 10.89 10.10
CA LEU A 17 -19.29 11.13 10.02
C LEU A 17 -18.61 11.21 11.41
N SER A 18 -19.39 11.24 12.50
CA SER A 18 -18.91 11.32 13.89
C SER A 18 -18.86 9.97 14.61
N GLU A 19 -19.51 8.93 14.08
CA GLU A 19 -19.49 7.60 14.67
C GLU A 19 -18.10 6.96 14.48
N ALA A 20 -17.51 6.48 15.58
CA ALA A 20 -16.19 5.87 15.56
C ALA A 20 -16.19 4.61 14.68
N VAL A 21 -15.40 4.61 13.61
CA VAL A 21 -15.34 3.46 12.69
C VAL A 21 -14.25 2.49 13.12
N GLY A 22 -14.64 1.25 13.37
CA GLY A 22 -13.75 0.14 13.73
C GLY A 22 -13.51 -0.83 12.58
N VAL A 23 -12.24 -1.15 12.31
CA VAL A 23 -11.82 -2.22 11.38
C VAL A 23 -11.00 -3.25 12.15
N ARG A 24 -11.22 -4.54 11.86
CA ARG A 24 -10.42 -5.61 12.46
C ARG A 24 -8.94 -5.46 12.10
N ALA A 25 -8.07 -5.63 13.10
CA ALA A 25 -6.64 -5.61 12.89
C ALA A 25 -6.17 -6.77 11.97
N PRO A 26 -5.02 -6.65 11.29
CA PRO A 26 -4.50 -7.70 10.44
C PRO A 26 -4.18 -8.96 11.26
N PHE A 27 -4.77 -10.08 10.86
CA PHE A 27 -4.69 -11.37 11.57
C PHE A 27 -3.33 -12.07 11.49
N ASN A 28 -2.38 -11.59 10.70
CA ASN A 28 -1.15 -12.34 10.38
C ASN A 28 -0.33 -12.76 11.61
N SER A 29 -0.20 -11.87 12.61
CA SER A 29 0.53 -12.20 13.84
C SER A 29 -0.21 -13.24 14.68
N TYR A 30 -1.53 -13.12 14.79
CA TYR A 30 -2.37 -14.10 15.51
C TYR A 30 -2.40 -15.46 14.80
N ILE A 31 -2.48 -15.48 13.47
CA ILE A 31 -2.38 -16.72 12.68
C ILE A 31 -1.04 -17.39 12.92
N THR A 32 0.06 -16.62 12.99
CA THR A 32 1.37 -17.22 13.30
C THR A 32 1.36 -17.81 14.71
N ALA A 33 0.88 -17.07 15.71
CA ALA A 33 0.81 -17.55 17.09
C ALA A 33 -0.06 -18.81 17.21
N PHE A 34 -1.20 -18.84 16.52
CA PHE A 34 -2.10 -19.99 16.44
C PHE A 34 -1.41 -21.21 15.79
N LEU A 35 -0.72 -21.04 14.66
CA LEU A 35 -0.03 -22.14 14.00
C LEU A 35 1.13 -22.69 14.85
N LEU A 36 1.94 -21.80 15.45
CA LEU A 36 3.04 -22.19 16.33
C LEU A 36 2.52 -22.87 17.60
N GLY A 37 1.46 -22.34 18.21
CA GLY A 37 0.83 -22.93 19.40
C GLY A 37 0.19 -24.28 19.10
N SER A 38 -0.44 -24.43 17.93
CA SER A 38 -1.01 -25.71 17.50
C SER A 38 0.08 -26.75 17.24
N TYR A 39 1.21 -26.33 16.66
CA TYR A 39 2.36 -27.20 16.49
C TYR A 39 2.99 -27.62 17.83
N ALA A 40 3.21 -26.68 18.73
CA ALA A 40 3.73 -26.95 20.07
C ALA A 40 2.80 -27.91 20.84
N CYS A 41 1.49 -27.72 20.71
CA CYS A 41 0.48 -28.63 21.26
C CYS A 41 0.62 -30.06 20.71
N ALA A 42 0.74 -30.24 19.40
CA ALA A 42 0.91 -31.56 18.79
C ALA A 42 2.21 -32.23 19.24
N LEU A 43 3.29 -31.46 19.37
CA LEU A 43 4.57 -31.95 19.86
C LEU A 43 4.50 -32.39 21.33
N LEU A 44 3.85 -31.62 22.19
CA LEU A 44 3.72 -31.95 23.62
C LEU A 44 2.89 -33.23 23.83
N PHE A 45 1.84 -33.43 23.03
CA PHE A 45 1.10 -34.69 23.05
C PHE A 45 1.92 -35.86 22.51
N TYR A 46 2.71 -35.66 21.45
CA TYR A 46 3.62 -36.68 20.93
C TYR A 46 4.68 -37.09 21.97
N ALA A 47 5.17 -36.14 22.77
CA ALA A 47 6.11 -36.38 23.86
C ALA A 47 5.45 -36.80 25.19
N GLU A 48 4.17 -37.19 25.16
CA GLU A 48 3.39 -37.67 26.32
C GLU A 48 3.20 -36.66 27.48
N TYR A 49 3.51 -35.38 27.26
CA TYR A 49 3.26 -34.30 28.23
C TYR A 49 1.80 -33.81 28.18
N VAL A 50 0.87 -34.65 28.63
CA VAL A 50 -0.59 -34.44 28.48
C VAL A 50 -1.06 -33.11 29.07
N ILE A 51 -0.66 -32.76 30.29
CA ILE A 51 -1.09 -31.51 30.95
C ILE A 51 -0.60 -30.28 30.19
N ALA A 52 0.69 -30.26 29.82
CA ALA A 52 1.27 -29.16 29.06
C ALA A 52 0.64 -29.06 27.66
N GLY A 53 0.32 -30.20 27.03
CA GLY A 53 -0.42 -30.27 25.78
C GLY A 53 -1.80 -29.61 25.87
N PHE A 54 -2.59 -29.89 26.91
CA PHE A 54 -3.89 -29.24 27.13
C PHE A 54 -3.77 -27.74 27.41
N VAL A 55 -2.75 -27.30 28.16
CA VAL A 55 -2.50 -25.86 28.38
C VAL A 55 -2.14 -25.16 27.06
N ALA A 56 -1.25 -25.74 26.25
CA ALA A 56 -0.91 -25.21 24.95
C ALA A 56 -2.12 -25.20 23.99
N PHE A 57 -2.95 -26.24 24.03
CA PHE A 57 -4.18 -26.35 23.27
C PHE A 57 -5.16 -25.23 23.63
N THR A 58 -5.47 -25.05 24.91
CA THR A 58 -6.40 -24.01 25.38
C THR A 58 -5.89 -22.61 25.03
N PHE A 59 -4.60 -22.34 25.23
CA PHE A 59 -4.00 -21.07 24.83
C PHE A 59 -4.10 -20.84 23.32
N SER A 60 -3.71 -21.83 22.51
CA SER A 60 -3.67 -21.69 21.05
C SER A 60 -5.06 -21.64 20.42
N TRP A 61 -5.99 -22.51 20.83
CA TRP A 61 -7.29 -22.67 20.18
C TRP A 61 -8.43 -21.85 20.81
N VAL A 62 -8.27 -21.39 22.05
CA VAL A 62 -9.29 -20.57 22.73
C VAL A 62 -8.79 -19.15 22.90
N VAL A 63 -7.64 -18.96 23.56
CA VAL A 63 -7.15 -17.62 23.92
C VAL A 63 -6.71 -16.82 22.70
N VAL A 64 -5.90 -17.39 21.80
CA VAL A 64 -5.41 -16.67 20.61
C VAL A 64 -6.55 -16.21 19.68
N PRO A 65 -7.55 -17.05 19.32
CA PRO A 65 -8.69 -16.62 18.53
C PRO A 65 -9.54 -15.55 19.23
N PHE A 66 -9.74 -15.67 20.56
CA PHE A 66 -10.43 -14.64 21.34
C PHE A 66 -9.71 -13.29 21.29
N LEU A 67 -8.40 -13.29 21.52
CA LEU A 67 -7.56 -12.09 21.41
C LEU A 67 -7.62 -11.49 20.00
N ALA A 68 -7.54 -12.33 18.97
CA ALA A 68 -7.65 -11.90 17.58
C ALA A 68 -9.02 -11.30 17.24
N ALA A 69 -10.10 -11.84 17.81
CA ALA A 69 -11.46 -11.33 17.63
C ALA A 69 -11.69 -9.99 18.35
N SER A 70 -11.04 -9.78 19.51
CA SER A 70 -11.14 -8.53 20.28
C SER A 70 -10.37 -7.35 19.67
N ASP A 71 -9.40 -7.62 18.80
CA ASP A 71 -8.45 -6.62 18.31
C ASP A 71 -8.99 -5.81 17.14
N HIS A 72 -9.33 -4.55 17.43
CA HIS A 72 -9.84 -3.59 16.47
C HIS A 72 -8.94 -2.36 16.38
N ILE A 73 -8.91 -1.76 15.20
CA ILE A 73 -8.36 -0.44 14.97
C ILE A 73 -9.53 0.52 14.79
N VAL A 74 -9.60 1.51 15.65
CA VAL A 74 -10.72 2.45 15.73
C VAL A 74 -10.24 3.84 15.34
N PHE A 75 -11.05 4.53 14.55
CA PHE A 75 -10.86 5.92 14.18
C PHE A 75 -11.99 6.78 14.72
N ASN A 76 -11.66 7.73 15.59
CA ASN A 76 -12.61 8.64 16.22
C ASN A 76 -12.63 10.02 15.54
N GLY A 77 -12.27 10.10 14.26
CA GLY A 77 -12.19 11.36 13.52
C GLY A 77 -10.97 12.25 13.82
N LYS A 78 -10.28 12.07 14.96
CA LYS A 78 -9.06 12.82 15.33
C LYS A 78 -7.83 11.94 15.51
N ARG A 79 -8.03 10.68 15.92
CA ARG A 79 -6.97 9.72 16.24
C ARG A 79 -7.32 8.34 15.73
N ILE A 80 -6.29 7.62 15.29
CA ILE A 80 -6.31 6.18 15.03
C ILE A 80 -5.74 5.50 16.27
N SER A 81 -6.41 4.49 16.80
CA SER A 81 -5.94 3.73 17.95
C SER A 81 -6.25 2.24 17.79
N ARG A 82 -5.43 1.38 18.39
CA ARG A 82 -5.67 -0.07 18.42
C ARG A 82 -6.12 -0.48 19.80
N THR A 83 -7.28 -1.13 19.89
CA THR A 83 -7.99 -1.42 21.15
C THR A 83 -7.78 -2.84 21.66
N GLY A 84 -7.06 -3.70 20.93
CA GLY A 84 -6.79 -5.07 21.37
C GLY A 84 -5.97 -5.16 22.67
N ILE A 85 -6.24 -6.20 23.46
CA ILE A 85 -5.58 -6.46 24.75
C ILE A 85 -4.06 -6.56 24.59
N VAL A 86 -3.58 -7.39 23.65
CA VAL A 86 -2.15 -7.62 23.41
C VAL A 86 -1.44 -6.32 22.99
N PRO A 87 -1.90 -5.56 21.98
CA PRO A 87 -1.29 -4.29 21.62
C PRO A 87 -1.22 -3.27 22.76
N VAL A 88 -2.27 -3.19 23.60
CA VAL A 88 -2.30 -2.23 24.72
C VAL A 88 -1.30 -2.62 25.80
N LEU A 89 -1.23 -3.90 26.16
CA LEU A 89 -0.23 -4.39 27.12
C LEU A 89 1.19 -4.21 26.58
N TRP A 90 1.42 -4.53 25.31
CA TRP A 90 2.72 -4.38 24.66
C TRP A 90 3.17 -2.91 24.58
N ALA A 91 2.23 -2.01 24.26
CA ALA A 91 2.49 -0.57 24.24
C ALA A 91 2.88 -0.04 25.64
N ARG A 92 2.23 -0.55 26.70
CA ARG A 92 2.60 -0.19 28.09
C ARG A 92 3.97 -0.71 28.49
N PHE A 93 4.32 -1.93 28.07
CA PHE A 93 5.60 -2.54 28.41
C PHE A 93 6.78 -1.88 27.69
N ASN A 94 6.62 -1.57 26.39
CA ASN A 94 7.69 -0.98 25.58
C ASN A 94 7.69 0.56 25.55
N SER A 95 6.85 1.23 26.36
CA SER A 95 6.59 2.67 26.26
C SER A 95 6.21 3.16 24.84
N ASN A 96 5.68 2.24 24.03
CA ASN A 96 5.32 2.50 22.65
C ASN A 96 3.96 3.17 22.56
N ARG A 97 3.77 4.03 21.55
CA ARG A 97 2.49 4.70 21.32
C ARG A 97 1.49 3.72 20.71
N ASN A 98 0.30 3.62 21.31
CA ASN A 98 -0.81 2.81 20.79
C ASN A 98 -1.83 3.61 19.97
N SER A 99 -1.60 4.92 19.82
CA SER A 99 -2.48 5.83 19.10
C SER A 99 -1.69 6.86 18.30
N LEU A 100 -2.24 7.28 17.17
CA LEU A 100 -1.67 8.25 16.25
C LEU A 100 -2.71 9.34 15.92
N ARG A 101 -2.33 10.61 16.10
CA ARG A 101 -3.16 11.75 15.72
C ARG A 101 -3.05 11.98 14.21
N ILE A 102 -4.10 12.52 13.60
CA ILE A 102 -4.09 12.85 12.15
C ILE A 102 -2.94 13.80 11.80
N SER A 103 -2.70 14.80 12.64
CA SER A 103 -1.61 15.77 12.49
C SER A 103 -0.21 15.18 12.61
N ASP A 104 -0.09 13.95 13.12
CA ASP A 104 1.17 13.23 13.30
C ASP A 104 1.38 12.15 12.23
N ILE A 105 0.47 12.04 11.25
CA ILE A 105 0.63 11.08 10.15
C ILE A 105 1.65 11.64 9.16
N GLU A 106 2.67 10.82 8.89
CA GLU A 106 3.81 11.17 8.03
C GLU A 106 3.66 10.51 6.65
N GLN A 107 3.14 9.29 6.59
CA GLN A 107 3.00 8.56 5.33
C GLN A 107 1.77 7.66 5.33
N VAL A 108 1.06 7.64 4.20
CA VAL A 108 0.02 6.64 3.92
C VAL A 108 0.32 5.95 2.59
N ASP A 109 0.57 4.64 2.69
CA ASP A 109 0.83 3.78 1.54
C ASP A 109 -0.33 2.81 1.33
N THR A 110 -0.84 2.71 0.10
CA THR A 110 -1.88 1.75 -0.26
C THR A 110 -1.36 0.76 -1.30
N GLN A 111 -1.27 -0.50 -0.89
CA GLN A 111 -0.91 -1.61 -1.76
C GLN A 111 -2.16 -2.31 -2.30
N ALA A 112 -2.29 -2.41 -3.62
CA ALA A 112 -3.34 -3.18 -4.27
C ALA A 112 -2.85 -4.62 -4.57
N ILE A 113 -3.24 -5.57 -3.73
CA ILE A 113 -2.91 -6.98 -3.89
C ILE A 113 -3.96 -7.63 -4.78
N ARG A 114 -3.52 -8.32 -5.84
CA ARG A 114 -4.43 -9.09 -6.71
C ARG A 114 -4.66 -10.46 -6.08
N VAL A 115 -5.90 -10.74 -5.70
CA VAL A 115 -6.24 -11.99 -4.98
C VAL A 115 -6.73 -13.07 -5.94
N LEU A 116 -7.64 -12.70 -6.84
CA LEU A 116 -8.25 -13.64 -7.78
C LEU A 116 -8.55 -12.94 -9.10
N ARG A 117 -8.35 -13.66 -10.20
CA ARG A 117 -8.88 -13.29 -11.51
C ARG A 117 -10.00 -14.25 -11.85
N ARG A 118 -11.24 -13.75 -11.93
CA ARG A 118 -12.39 -14.53 -12.40
C ARG A 118 -12.80 -13.94 -13.75
N GLY A 119 -12.43 -14.62 -14.83
CA GLY A 119 -12.64 -14.14 -16.20
C GLY A 119 -12.00 -12.76 -16.46
N ASN A 120 -12.87 -11.77 -16.73
CA ASN A 120 -12.51 -10.40 -17.09
C ASN A 120 -12.41 -9.44 -15.90
N ARG A 121 -12.66 -9.92 -14.67
CA ARG A 121 -12.61 -9.11 -13.45
C ARG A 121 -11.39 -9.47 -12.62
N VAL A 122 -10.69 -8.44 -12.15
CA VAL A 122 -9.62 -8.57 -11.16
C VAL A 122 -10.17 -8.21 -9.79
N HIS A 123 -10.06 -9.11 -8.82
CA HIS A 123 -10.38 -8.77 -7.44
C HIS A 123 -9.14 -8.17 -6.76
N TYR A 124 -9.19 -6.86 -6.51
CA TYR A 124 -8.19 -6.15 -5.73
C TYR A 124 -8.53 -6.22 -4.23
N ARG A 125 -7.53 -6.56 -3.44
CA ARG A 125 -7.49 -6.35 -1.99
C ARG A 125 -6.48 -5.25 -1.70
N TYR A 126 -6.99 -4.09 -1.37
CA TYR A 126 -6.23 -2.97 -0.83
C TYR A 126 -5.74 -3.26 0.59
N ARG A 127 -4.48 -2.96 0.84
CA ARG A 127 -3.88 -2.88 2.17
C ARG A 127 -3.32 -1.47 2.33
N THR A 128 -3.90 -0.69 3.23
CA THR A 128 -3.47 0.68 3.50
C THR A 128 -2.69 0.70 4.80
N SER A 129 -1.44 1.16 4.77
CA SER A 129 -0.63 1.37 5.97
C SER A 129 -0.43 2.84 6.23
N VAL A 130 -0.80 3.28 7.43
CA VAL A 130 -0.61 4.63 7.95
C VAL A 130 0.55 4.60 8.93
N ARG A 131 1.53 5.47 8.72
CA ARG A 131 2.73 5.58 9.55
C ARG A 131 2.89 6.99 10.11
N GLY A 132 3.41 7.08 11.32
CA GLY A 132 3.84 8.33 11.93
C GLY A 132 4.37 8.12 13.33
N ARG A 133 5.37 8.89 13.75
CA ARG A 133 5.98 8.85 15.09
C ARG A 133 6.31 7.42 15.56
N GLY A 134 6.95 6.63 14.70
CA GLY A 134 7.37 5.26 14.99
C GLY A 134 6.24 4.22 15.05
N VAL A 135 4.98 4.60 14.83
CA VAL A 135 3.84 3.68 14.83
C VAL A 135 3.34 3.44 13.42
N ALA A 136 2.99 2.19 13.12
CA ALA A 136 2.39 1.79 11.86
C ALA A 136 1.06 1.04 12.08
N PHE A 137 -0.03 1.57 11.54
CA PHE A 137 -1.32 0.90 11.49
C PHE A 137 -1.58 0.39 10.07
N ALA A 138 -1.93 -0.88 9.92
CA ALA A 138 -2.25 -1.46 8.62
C ALA A 138 -3.70 -1.94 8.58
N PHE A 139 -4.43 -1.47 7.59
CA PHE A 139 -5.81 -1.84 7.29
C PHE A 139 -5.84 -2.79 6.10
N THR A 140 -6.81 -3.70 6.07
CA THR A 140 -7.08 -4.48 4.85
C THR A 140 -8.52 -4.26 4.42
N SER A 141 -8.72 -4.15 3.10
CA SER A 141 -10.03 -4.02 2.46
C SER A 141 -10.87 -5.27 2.63
N HIS A 142 -11.49 -5.39 3.79
CA HIS A 142 -12.49 -6.40 4.05
C HIS A 142 -13.77 -5.72 4.53
N GLY A 143 -14.83 -5.85 3.73
CA GLY A 143 -16.17 -5.38 4.08
C GLY A 143 -16.39 -3.87 3.99
N GLU A 144 -17.56 -3.46 4.47
CA GLU A 144 -18.03 -2.09 4.43
C GLU A 144 -17.27 -1.17 5.39
N ASN A 145 -16.84 -1.69 6.55
CA ASN A 145 -16.12 -0.92 7.56
C ASN A 145 -14.80 -0.34 7.04
N PHE A 146 -14.08 -1.06 6.17
CA PHE A 146 -12.90 -0.50 5.52
C PHE A 146 -13.25 0.70 4.64
N ARG A 147 -14.33 0.61 3.86
CA ARG A 147 -14.76 1.71 2.98
C ARG A 147 -15.17 2.93 3.80
N ARG A 148 -15.95 2.73 4.88
CA ARG A 148 -16.32 3.80 5.82
C ARG A 148 -15.08 4.43 6.45
N LEU A 149 -14.12 3.62 6.91
CA LEU A 149 -12.87 4.11 7.51
C LEU A 149 -12.07 4.96 6.54
N ILE A 150 -11.85 4.46 5.32
CA ILE A 150 -11.08 5.16 4.28
C ILE A 150 -11.78 6.45 3.84
N ALA A 151 -13.11 6.42 3.68
CA ALA A 151 -13.91 7.59 3.34
C ALA A 151 -13.87 8.66 4.44
N GLN A 152 -13.72 8.29 5.71
CA GLN A 152 -13.57 9.26 6.80
C GLN A 152 -12.12 9.73 7.00
N LEU A 153 -11.14 8.85 6.79
CA LEU A 153 -9.73 9.10 7.10
C LEU A 153 -9.02 9.89 6.01
N LEU A 154 -9.06 9.43 4.75
CA LEU A 154 -8.22 9.98 3.69
C LEU A 154 -8.56 11.44 3.34
N PRO A 155 -9.84 11.88 3.34
CA PRO A 155 -10.16 13.29 3.10
C PRO A 155 -9.61 14.26 4.13
N ARG A 156 -9.30 13.79 5.36
CA ARG A 156 -8.72 14.61 6.44
C ARG A 156 -7.20 14.73 6.36
N LEU A 157 -6.56 14.07 5.40
CA LEU A 157 -5.11 14.08 5.20
C LEU A 157 -4.72 14.98 4.02
N SER A 158 -3.56 15.64 4.15
CA SER A 158 -3.00 16.42 3.04
C SER A 158 -2.59 15.51 1.88
N GLU A 159 -2.61 16.03 0.66
CA GLU A 159 -2.28 15.25 -0.53
C GLU A 159 -0.83 14.77 -0.57
N ASP A 160 0.05 15.48 0.12
CA ASP A 160 1.49 15.21 0.20
C ASP A 160 1.81 13.97 1.06
N VAL A 161 0.92 13.62 1.99
CA VAL A 161 1.05 12.44 2.86
C VAL A 161 0.59 11.17 2.13
N LEU A 162 -0.27 11.32 1.13
CA LEU A 162 -0.94 10.22 0.44
C LEU A 162 -0.17 9.80 -0.81
N ASP A 163 0.13 8.50 -0.91
CA ASP A 163 0.62 7.91 -2.16
C ASP A 163 -0.43 7.99 -3.30
N ALA A 164 0.01 7.82 -4.54
CA ALA A 164 -0.88 7.89 -5.71
C ALA A 164 -2.06 6.90 -5.66
N ARG A 165 -1.98 5.83 -4.87
CA ARG A 165 -3.07 4.86 -4.70
C ARG A 165 -4.03 5.27 -3.60
N SER A 166 -3.56 5.84 -2.50
CA SER A 166 -4.44 6.38 -1.45
C SER A 166 -5.21 7.58 -1.98
N LEU A 167 -4.60 8.43 -2.82
CA LEU A 167 -5.32 9.52 -3.49
C LEU A 167 -6.44 9.01 -4.38
N ASP A 168 -6.19 7.96 -5.16
CA ASP A 168 -7.24 7.32 -5.95
C ASP A 168 -8.39 6.85 -5.05
N LEU A 169 -8.09 6.21 -3.92
CA LEU A 169 -9.13 5.74 -2.99
C LEU A 169 -9.88 6.87 -2.31
N ARG A 170 -9.24 8.03 -2.12
CA ARG A 170 -9.86 9.24 -1.59
C ARG A 170 -10.80 9.88 -2.60
N SER A 171 -10.35 9.99 -3.85
CA SER A 171 -11.10 10.65 -4.93
C SER A 171 -12.23 9.78 -5.50
N TYR A 172 -12.05 8.46 -5.51
CA TYR A 172 -12.96 7.53 -6.17
C TYR A 172 -13.47 6.46 -5.19
N PRO A 173 -14.66 6.65 -4.60
CA PRO A 173 -15.22 5.70 -3.65
C PRO A 173 -15.50 4.34 -4.28
N LEU A 174 -15.19 3.27 -3.55
CA LEU A 174 -15.17 1.89 -4.04
C LEU A 174 -16.50 1.15 -3.86
N ASP A 175 -17.66 1.69 -4.26
CA ASP A 175 -18.87 0.84 -4.32
C ASP A 175 -19.01 0.13 -5.66
N PRO A 176 -18.64 -1.17 -5.79
CA PRO A 176 -18.57 -1.80 -7.09
C PRO A 176 -19.93 -1.91 -7.77
N LYS A 177 -21.03 -1.94 -6.99
CA LYS A 177 -22.39 -2.00 -7.53
C LYS A 177 -22.77 -0.67 -8.18
N GLU A 178 -22.58 0.44 -7.46
CA GLU A 178 -22.80 1.79 -7.98
C GLU A 178 -21.96 2.06 -9.24
N VAL A 179 -20.67 1.70 -9.22
CA VAL A 179 -19.77 1.91 -10.37
C VAL A 179 -20.24 1.14 -11.61
N LEU A 180 -20.71 -0.11 -11.44
CA LEU A 180 -21.24 -0.89 -12.56
C LEU A 180 -22.53 -0.30 -13.13
N MET A 181 -23.38 0.26 -12.26
CA MET A 181 -24.62 0.95 -12.62
C MET A 181 -24.32 2.26 -13.37
N LYS A 182 -23.38 3.08 -12.90
CA LYS A 182 -22.88 4.27 -13.61
C LYS A 182 -22.37 3.91 -15.02
N ALA A 183 -21.65 2.79 -15.13
CA ALA A 183 -21.14 2.32 -16.41
C ALA A 183 -22.23 1.85 -17.37
N SER A 184 -23.32 1.22 -16.89
CA SER A 184 -24.47 0.91 -17.75
C SER A 184 -25.21 2.17 -18.20
N PHE A 185 -25.43 3.15 -17.31
CA PHE A 185 -26.05 4.42 -17.68
C PHE A 185 -25.20 5.21 -18.68
N ALA A 186 -23.87 5.12 -18.59
CA ALA A 186 -22.95 5.73 -19.54
C ALA A 186 -22.86 4.99 -20.89
N GLY A 187 -23.62 3.90 -21.08
CA GLY A 187 -23.59 3.11 -22.31
C GLY A 187 -22.24 2.40 -22.54
N ILE A 188 -21.55 2.01 -21.47
CA ILE A 188 -20.27 1.30 -21.53
C ILE A 188 -20.57 -0.20 -21.58
N PRO A 189 -20.24 -0.91 -22.68
CA PRO A 189 -20.55 -2.31 -22.84
C PRO A 189 -19.92 -3.19 -21.74
N SER A 190 -20.42 -4.42 -21.61
CA SER A 190 -19.84 -5.42 -20.73
C SER A 190 -18.43 -5.80 -21.21
N ALA A 191 -17.60 -6.31 -20.29
CA ALA A 191 -16.21 -6.64 -20.60
C ALA A 191 -16.08 -7.74 -21.66
N ASP A 192 -17.08 -8.62 -21.78
CA ASP A 192 -17.07 -9.75 -22.71
C ASP A 192 -17.19 -9.27 -24.17
N VAL A 193 -18.03 -8.26 -24.42
CA VAL A 193 -18.16 -7.61 -25.74
C VAL A 193 -16.89 -6.85 -26.12
N LEU A 194 -16.26 -6.17 -25.15
CA LEU A 194 -15.09 -5.32 -25.39
C LEU A 194 -13.80 -6.12 -25.58
N ARG A 195 -13.71 -7.34 -25.08
CA ARG A 195 -12.43 -8.08 -25.05
C ARG A 195 -11.89 -8.37 -26.46
N GLU A 196 -12.76 -8.73 -27.39
CA GLU A 196 -12.38 -9.01 -28.77
C GLU A 196 -11.81 -7.76 -29.46
N THR A 197 -12.42 -6.60 -29.22
CA THR A 197 -12.02 -5.33 -29.85
C THR A 197 -10.76 -4.69 -29.24
N VAL A 198 -10.52 -4.90 -27.94
CA VAL A 198 -9.33 -4.36 -27.26
C VAL A 198 -8.09 -5.22 -27.53
N MET A 199 -8.25 -6.54 -27.65
CA MET A 199 -7.14 -7.48 -27.87
C MET A 199 -6.79 -7.67 -29.35
N THR A 200 -7.80 -7.75 -30.22
CA THR A 200 -7.61 -7.88 -31.66
C THR A 200 -7.87 -6.51 -32.30
N ARG A 201 -6.85 -5.92 -32.92
CA ARG A 201 -7.07 -4.72 -33.75
C ARG A 201 -7.24 -5.15 -35.20
N PRO A 202 -8.45 -5.12 -35.78
CA PRO A 202 -8.56 -4.93 -37.21
C PRO A 202 -8.37 -3.43 -37.51
N SER A 203 -7.34 -3.14 -38.30
CA SER A 203 -6.96 -1.82 -38.82
C SER A 203 -8.11 -1.03 -39.49
N LYS A 204 -9.19 -1.71 -39.91
CA LYS A 204 -10.24 -1.17 -40.79
C LYS A 204 -11.41 -0.47 -40.09
N MET A 205 -11.51 -0.49 -38.76
CA MET A 205 -12.63 0.15 -38.03
C MET A 205 -12.38 1.61 -37.62
N ARG A 206 -11.33 2.25 -38.15
CA ARG A 206 -10.97 3.64 -37.81
C ARG A 206 -12.00 4.67 -38.29
N GLY A 207 -12.80 4.38 -39.30
CA GLY A 207 -13.66 5.38 -39.97
C GLY A 207 -15.13 5.41 -39.58
N LYS A 208 -15.67 4.42 -38.84
CA LYS A 208 -17.14 4.31 -38.63
C LYS A 208 -17.63 4.69 -37.22
N VAL A 209 -16.74 4.67 -36.21
CA VAL A 209 -17.10 5.03 -34.82
C VAL A 209 -16.92 6.54 -34.55
N GLU A 210 -16.30 7.29 -35.47
CA GLU A 210 -16.16 8.75 -35.37
C GLU A 210 -17.49 9.51 -35.59
N ILE A 211 -18.57 8.84 -36.03
CA ILE A 211 -19.77 9.52 -36.58
C ILE A 211 -20.98 9.53 -35.60
N GLU A 212 -20.94 8.79 -34.48
CA GLU A 212 -22.10 8.67 -33.56
C GLU A 212 -21.84 9.17 -32.13
N LEU A 213 -20.87 10.08 -31.95
CA LEU A 213 -20.84 10.89 -30.74
C LEU A 213 -21.58 12.18 -31.08
N ASP A 214 -22.76 12.34 -30.49
CA ASP A 214 -23.53 13.59 -30.56
C ASP A 214 -22.74 14.66 -29.78
N ILE A 215 -21.84 15.36 -30.49
CA ILE A 215 -20.95 16.39 -29.94
C ILE A 215 -21.77 17.68 -29.81
N SER A 216 -22.68 17.73 -28.84
CA SER A 216 -23.40 18.95 -28.49
C SER A 216 -23.26 19.29 -26.99
N GLY A 217 -23.09 20.59 -26.72
CA GLY A 217 -23.33 21.24 -25.43
C GLY A 217 -22.33 21.09 -24.28
N ASP A 218 -21.87 19.87 -23.95
CA ASP A 218 -21.15 19.63 -22.68
C ASP A 218 -19.99 18.61 -22.78
N CYS A 219 -19.14 18.82 -23.78
CA CYS A 219 -18.05 17.89 -24.11
C CYS A 219 -17.01 17.76 -22.98
N GLU A 220 -16.71 18.86 -22.30
CA GLU A 220 -15.68 18.86 -21.25
C GLU A 220 -16.15 18.15 -19.98
N ASN A 221 -17.36 18.44 -19.45
CA ASN A 221 -17.86 17.70 -18.29
C ASN A 221 -18.07 16.23 -18.63
N ARG A 222 -18.47 15.92 -19.87
CA ARG A 222 -18.59 14.53 -20.32
C ARG A 222 -17.25 13.80 -20.33
N ALA A 223 -16.18 14.44 -20.81
CA ALA A 223 -14.84 13.87 -20.79
C ALA A 223 -14.35 13.63 -19.36
N ARG A 224 -14.54 14.60 -18.45
CA ARG A 224 -14.20 14.45 -17.03
C ARG A 224 -14.99 13.33 -16.37
N TYR A 225 -16.31 13.28 -16.57
CA TYR A 225 -17.17 12.20 -16.05
C TYR A 225 -16.71 10.82 -16.52
N LEU A 226 -16.37 10.67 -17.81
CA LEU A 226 -15.84 9.41 -18.35
C LEU A 226 -14.47 9.06 -17.78
N ALA A 227 -13.61 10.05 -17.52
CA ALA A 227 -12.31 9.84 -16.88
C ALA A 227 -12.47 9.34 -15.45
N ASP A 228 -13.35 9.97 -14.67
CA ASP A 228 -13.65 9.61 -13.29
C ASP A 228 -14.28 8.21 -13.20
N LEU A 229 -15.27 7.92 -14.03
CA LEU A 229 -15.85 6.58 -14.16
C LEU A 229 -14.80 5.55 -14.57
N GLY A 230 -13.87 5.91 -15.45
CA GLY A 230 -12.72 5.08 -15.83
C GLY A 230 -11.82 4.75 -14.64
N ASN A 231 -11.55 5.72 -13.77
CA ASN A 231 -10.80 5.54 -12.54
C ASN A 231 -11.55 4.67 -11.52
N GLU A 232 -12.86 4.89 -11.31
CA GLU A 232 -13.72 4.05 -10.47
C GLU A 232 -13.73 2.58 -10.95
N LEU A 233 -13.89 2.37 -12.26
CA LEU A 233 -13.86 1.03 -12.88
C LEU A 233 -12.49 0.37 -12.75
N ARG A 234 -11.41 1.15 -12.88
CA ARG A 234 -10.03 0.66 -12.70
C ARG A 234 -9.81 0.16 -11.28
N LEU A 235 -10.25 0.91 -10.27
CA LEU A 235 -10.09 0.53 -8.86
C LEU A 235 -11.00 -0.65 -8.48
N SER A 236 -12.22 -0.70 -9.00
CA SER A 236 -13.11 -1.86 -8.79
C SER A 236 -12.68 -3.13 -9.56
N GLY A 237 -11.66 -3.03 -10.41
CA GLY A 237 -11.05 -4.17 -11.13
C GLY A 237 -11.68 -4.52 -12.47
N HIS A 238 -12.50 -3.64 -13.02
CA HIS A 238 -13.14 -3.74 -14.33
C HIS A 238 -12.30 -3.06 -15.43
N LEU A 239 -11.05 -3.51 -15.57
CA LEU A 239 -10.01 -2.83 -16.36
C LEU A 239 -10.36 -2.62 -17.85
N VAL A 240 -11.03 -3.58 -18.49
CA VAL A 240 -11.40 -3.47 -19.92
C VAL A 240 -12.47 -2.39 -20.13
N ARG A 241 -13.45 -2.31 -19.22
CA ARG A 241 -14.49 -1.25 -19.26
C ARG A 241 -13.88 0.12 -18.95
N ALA A 242 -12.94 0.18 -17.99
CA ALA A 242 -12.18 1.39 -17.69
C ALA A 242 -11.44 1.91 -18.92
N LEU A 243 -10.77 1.03 -19.69
CA LEU A 243 -10.08 1.43 -20.92
C LEU A 243 -11.03 2.02 -21.95
N GLU A 244 -12.24 1.49 -22.09
CA GLU A 244 -13.23 2.05 -23.02
C GLU A 244 -13.71 3.43 -22.56
N CYS A 245 -13.89 3.65 -21.26
CA CYS A 245 -14.21 4.98 -20.72
C CYS A 245 -13.11 5.99 -21.06
N PHE A 246 -11.83 5.64 -20.79
CA PHE A 246 -10.71 6.51 -21.13
C PHE A 246 -10.56 6.71 -22.64
N ARG A 247 -10.83 5.69 -23.45
CA ARG A 247 -10.80 5.81 -24.91
C ARG A 247 -11.82 6.84 -25.38
N ARG A 248 -13.06 6.76 -24.90
CA ARG A 248 -14.13 7.73 -25.23
C ARG A 248 -13.78 9.13 -24.73
N ALA A 249 -13.26 9.26 -23.52
CA ALA A 249 -12.79 10.54 -22.99
C ALA A 249 -11.67 11.13 -23.85
N LEU A 250 -10.69 10.33 -24.28
CA LEU A 250 -9.58 10.77 -25.12
C LEU A 250 -9.99 11.11 -26.56
N LEU A 251 -11.11 10.56 -27.06
CA LEU A 251 -11.68 11.00 -28.33
C LEU A 251 -12.17 12.44 -28.26
N ILE A 252 -12.70 12.85 -27.10
CA ILE A 252 -13.18 14.21 -26.82
C ILE A 252 -11.99 15.13 -26.50
N GLN A 253 -11.14 14.75 -25.54
CA GLN A 253 -9.99 15.54 -25.08
C GLN A 253 -8.66 14.83 -25.34
N ARG A 254 -8.12 15.01 -26.55
CA ARG A 254 -6.91 14.29 -27.01
C ARG A 254 -5.60 14.73 -26.36
N ARG A 255 -5.55 15.95 -25.80
CA ARG A 255 -4.32 16.60 -25.31
C ARG A 255 -4.37 16.94 -23.82
N ASP A 256 -5.32 16.41 -23.07
CA ASP A 256 -5.32 16.57 -21.61
C ASP A 256 -4.27 15.65 -20.99
N GLY A 257 -3.21 16.26 -20.43
CA GLY A 257 -2.14 15.54 -19.75
C GLY A 257 -2.63 14.70 -18.56
N ARG A 258 -3.66 15.16 -17.83
CA ARG A 258 -4.20 14.41 -16.67
C ARG A 258 -4.93 13.15 -17.12
N LEU A 259 -5.82 13.28 -18.11
CA LEU A 259 -6.53 12.15 -18.70
C LEU A 259 -5.57 11.10 -19.26
N ILE A 260 -4.52 11.53 -19.97
CA ILE A 260 -3.51 10.61 -20.52
C ILE A 260 -2.72 9.91 -19.39
N TYR A 261 -2.42 10.63 -18.30
CA TYR A 261 -1.79 10.04 -17.12
C TYR A 261 -2.65 8.93 -16.50
N ASP A 262 -3.94 9.18 -16.27
CA ASP A 262 -4.84 8.18 -15.68
C ASP A 262 -5.06 6.99 -16.63
N PHE A 263 -5.16 7.24 -17.94
CA PHE A 263 -5.16 6.20 -18.96
C PHE A 263 -3.89 5.33 -18.92
N SER A 264 -2.71 5.95 -18.74
CA SER A 264 -1.44 5.23 -18.61
C SER A 264 -1.45 4.26 -17.42
N ARG A 265 -2.02 4.67 -16.28
CA ARG A 265 -2.15 3.83 -15.07
C ARG A 265 -3.14 2.69 -15.26
N CYS A 266 -4.20 2.91 -16.04
CA CYS A 266 -5.12 1.86 -16.45
C CYS A 266 -4.43 0.81 -17.33
N LEU A 267 -3.67 1.25 -18.34
CA LEU A 267 -2.86 0.36 -19.18
C LEU A 267 -1.82 -0.41 -18.36
N HIS A 268 -1.15 0.23 -17.41
CA HIS A 268 -0.21 -0.44 -16.51
C HIS A 268 -0.88 -1.57 -15.70
N SER A 269 -2.05 -1.27 -15.13
CA SER A 269 -2.83 -2.23 -14.33
C SER A 269 -3.30 -3.42 -15.17
N LEU A 270 -3.70 -3.18 -16.43
CA LEU A 270 -4.03 -4.26 -17.36
C LEU A 270 -2.80 -5.05 -17.80
N ALA A 271 -1.69 -4.37 -18.12
CA ALA A 271 -0.43 -5.00 -18.51
C ALA A 271 0.06 -5.97 -17.43
N ALA A 272 0.00 -5.56 -16.16
CA ALA A 272 0.35 -6.41 -15.04
C ALA A 272 -0.57 -7.63 -14.94
N THR A 273 -1.87 -7.46 -15.20
CA THR A 273 -2.89 -8.52 -15.13
C THR A 273 -2.78 -9.54 -16.25
N GLU A 274 -2.49 -9.08 -17.46
CA GLU A 274 -2.34 -9.92 -18.64
C GLU A 274 -0.90 -10.41 -18.87
N ARG A 275 0.06 -9.91 -18.08
CA ARG A 275 1.49 -10.14 -18.27
C ARG A 275 1.95 -9.77 -19.68
N SER A 276 1.36 -8.71 -20.25
CA SER A 276 1.60 -8.28 -21.63
C SER A 276 2.65 -7.17 -21.69
N GLN A 277 3.84 -7.49 -22.23
CA GLN A 277 4.90 -6.51 -22.44
C GLN A 277 4.48 -5.40 -23.43
N LYS A 278 3.65 -5.73 -24.42
CA LYS A 278 3.12 -4.75 -25.38
C LYS A 278 2.28 -3.68 -24.69
N LEU A 279 1.41 -4.08 -23.76
CA LEU A 279 0.62 -3.13 -22.97
C LEU A 279 1.50 -2.32 -22.01
N ALA A 280 2.53 -2.93 -21.42
CA ALA A 280 3.49 -2.21 -20.57
C ALA A 280 4.23 -1.11 -21.36
N ARG A 281 4.69 -1.41 -22.59
CA ARG A 281 5.30 -0.40 -23.47
C ARG A 281 4.33 0.73 -23.84
N ARG A 282 3.06 0.40 -24.11
CA ARG A 282 2.01 1.41 -24.38
C ARG A 282 1.73 2.29 -23.16
N SER A 283 1.69 1.70 -21.97
CA SER A 283 1.57 2.43 -20.71
C SER A 283 2.70 3.45 -20.55
N LEU A 284 3.95 3.03 -20.78
CA LEU A 284 5.11 3.92 -20.68
C LEU A 284 5.06 5.03 -21.74
N ALA A 285 4.67 4.71 -22.97
CA ALA A 285 4.50 5.71 -24.03
C ALA A 285 3.40 6.73 -23.69
N ALA A 286 2.28 6.27 -23.12
CA ALA A 286 1.22 7.16 -22.64
C ALA A 286 1.72 8.06 -21.50
N LEU A 287 2.51 7.54 -20.56
CA LEU A 287 3.08 8.33 -19.48
C LEU A 287 4.03 9.43 -19.99
N LYS A 288 4.90 9.11 -20.94
CA LYS A 288 5.75 10.10 -21.65
C LYS A 288 4.92 11.13 -22.41
N LEU A 289 3.79 10.73 -22.96
CA LEU A 289 2.87 11.63 -23.65
C LEU A 289 2.15 12.57 -22.66
N ALA A 290 1.73 12.06 -21.50
CA ALA A 290 1.14 12.86 -20.42
C ALA A 290 2.14 13.93 -19.93
N GLU A 291 3.41 13.56 -19.80
CA GLU A 291 4.48 14.48 -19.40
C GLU A 291 4.63 15.66 -20.37
N ARG A 292 4.50 15.40 -21.68
CA ARG A 292 4.54 16.45 -22.72
C ARG A 292 3.33 17.38 -22.68
N TYR A 293 2.16 16.85 -22.38
CA TYR A 293 0.90 17.61 -22.33
C TYR A 293 0.55 18.16 -20.94
N SER A 294 1.42 18.00 -19.96
CA SER A 294 1.21 18.50 -18.60
C SER A 294 1.20 20.03 -18.47
N ALA A 295 1.49 20.78 -19.55
CA ALA A 295 1.45 22.24 -19.63
C ALA A 295 2.23 22.98 -18.52
N GLY A 296 3.26 22.35 -17.95
CA GLY A 296 4.01 22.93 -16.83
C GLY A 296 3.29 22.89 -15.48
N ASN A 297 2.16 22.16 -15.37
CA ASN A 297 1.51 21.93 -14.08
C ASN A 297 2.43 21.08 -13.18
N ALA A 298 3.05 21.74 -12.19
CA ALA A 298 4.03 21.13 -11.31
C ALA A 298 3.46 19.95 -10.50
N ALA A 299 2.23 20.05 -10.00
CA ALA A 299 1.60 18.97 -9.25
C ALA A 299 1.38 17.73 -10.14
N LEU A 300 0.92 17.92 -11.38
CA LEU A 300 0.77 16.82 -12.33
C LEU A 300 2.13 16.22 -12.72
N LEU A 301 3.16 17.05 -12.97
CA LEU A 301 4.51 16.60 -13.26
C LEU A 301 5.12 15.77 -12.12
N ALA A 302 4.91 16.19 -10.87
CA ALA A 302 5.35 15.43 -9.71
C ALA A 302 4.66 14.05 -9.63
N ARG A 303 3.35 13.98 -9.92
CA ARG A 303 2.61 12.69 -9.98
C ARG A 303 3.03 11.81 -11.15
N ILE A 304 3.41 12.41 -12.28
CA ILE A 304 4.00 11.71 -13.42
C ILE A 304 5.38 11.13 -13.04
N GLY A 305 6.19 11.90 -12.31
CA GLY A 305 7.46 11.45 -11.74
C GLY A 305 7.29 10.24 -10.82
N GLU A 306 6.32 10.29 -9.88
CA GLU A 306 5.93 9.16 -9.03
C GLU A 306 5.51 7.93 -9.88
N GLY A 307 4.79 8.17 -10.99
CA GLY A 307 4.42 7.14 -11.95
C GLY A 307 5.63 6.48 -12.64
N PHE A 308 6.62 7.25 -13.06
CA PHE A 308 7.86 6.72 -13.65
C PHE A 308 8.68 5.93 -12.63
N ALA A 309 8.81 6.45 -11.41
CA ALA A 309 9.50 5.79 -10.29
C ALA A 309 8.85 4.43 -9.96
N GLY A 310 7.51 4.37 -9.93
CA GLY A 310 6.75 3.13 -9.69
C GLY A 310 6.93 2.06 -10.78
N ILE A 311 7.26 2.45 -12.01
CA ILE A 311 7.59 1.53 -13.12
C ILE A 311 9.09 1.14 -13.10
N GLY A 312 9.92 1.91 -12.40
CA GLY A 312 11.37 1.73 -12.33
C GLY A 312 12.17 2.55 -13.36
N ASP A 313 11.54 3.48 -14.10
CA ASP A 313 12.22 4.39 -15.03
C ASP A 313 12.67 5.67 -14.30
N TRP A 314 13.71 5.53 -13.47
CA TRP A 314 14.15 6.60 -12.57
C TRP A 314 14.75 7.80 -13.28
N ARG A 315 15.35 7.61 -14.47
CA ARG A 315 15.87 8.71 -15.27
C ARG A 315 14.74 9.62 -15.76
N SER A 316 13.64 9.04 -16.22
CA SER A 316 12.45 9.83 -16.57
C SER A 316 11.75 10.41 -15.34
N ALA A 317 11.76 9.70 -14.20
CA ALA A 317 11.22 10.20 -12.94
C ALA A 317 11.94 11.47 -12.47
N GLU A 318 13.28 11.44 -12.40
CA GLU A 318 14.11 12.57 -11.99
C GLU A 318 13.88 13.79 -12.89
N ASN A 319 13.84 13.60 -14.21
CA ASN A 319 13.53 14.69 -15.14
C ASN A 319 12.14 15.28 -14.88
N ALA A 320 11.12 14.45 -14.68
CA ALA A 320 9.76 14.93 -14.40
C ALA A 320 9.68 15.70 -13.07
N PHE A 321 10.37 15.22 -12.02
CA PHE A 321 10.46 15.94 -10.75
C PHE A 321 11.24 17.27 -10.87
N GLY A 322 12.36 17.27 -11.59
CA GLY A 322 13.14 18.49 -11.87
C GLY A 322 12.34 19.53 -12.64
N ARG A 323 11.54 19.10 -13.63
CA ARG A 323 10.60 19.97 -14.34
C ARG A 323 9.48 20.49 -13.45
N ALA A 324 8.98 19.69 -12.49
CA ALA A 324 7.99 20.14 -11.53
C ALA A 324 8.52 21.28 -10.65
N VAL A 325 9.74 21.11 -10.10
CA VAL A 325 10.45 22.14 -9.33
C VAL A 325 10.68 23.39 -10.19
N GLY A 326 11.21 23.23 -11.40
CA GLY A 326 11.50 24.35 -12.32
C GLY A 326 10.25 25.12 -12.80
N ALA A 327 9.07 24.50 -12.77
CA ALA A 327 7.81 25.14 -13.12
C ALA A 327 7.23 26.03 -11.98
N GLY A 328 8.01 26.29 -10.93
CA GLY A 328 7.61 27.11 -9.78
C GLY A 328 6.76 26.35 -8.75
N GLY A 329 6.58 25.03 -8.94
CA GLY A 329 5.95 24.18 -7.93
C GLY A 329 7.01 23.38 -7.18
N ASP A 330 7.60 24.05 -6.19
CA ASP A 330 8.38 23.40 -5.13
C ASP A 330 7.43 22.58 -4.26
N THR A 331 6.99 21.44 -4.81
CA THR A 331 6.08 20.52 -4.16
C THR A 331 6.87 19.54 -3.32
N PHE A 332 6.36 19.21 -2.14
CA PHE A 332 6.95 18.21 -1.27
C PHE A 332 7.25 16.89 -2.02
N LEU A 333 6.30 16.45 -2.86
CA LEU A 333 6.44 15.23 -3.66
C LEU A 333 7.62 15.30 -4.63
N ALA A 334 7.84 16.44 -5.31
CA ALA A 334 8.95 16.57 -6.24
C ALA A 334 10.30 16.60 -5.53
N SER A 335 10.42 17.36 -4.44
CA SER A 335 11.65 17.42 -3.64
C SER A 335 12.00 16.06 -3.03
N ARG A 336 11.00 15.35 -2.47
CA ARG A 336 11.16 13.98 -1.98
C ARG A 336 11.55 13.02 -3.11
N GLY A 337 10.89 13.09 -4.25
CA GLY A 337 11.20 12.24 -5.41
C GLY A 337 12.62 12.42 -5.94
N LEU A 338 13.14 13.66 -5.93
CA LEU A 338 14.54 13.96 -6.26
C LEU A 338 15.51 13.43 -5.20
N ALA A 339 15.14 13.48 -3.91
CA ALA A 339 15.93 12.87 -2.84
C ALA A 339 16.02 11.34 -3.02
N GLU A 340 14.90 10.67 -3.31
CA GLU A 340 14.88 9.24 -3.59
C GLU A 340 15.69 8.87 -4.85
N ALA A 341 15.64 9.69 -5.91
CA ALA A 341 16.47 9.50 -7.09
C ALA A 341 17.97 9.63 -6.77
N ALA A 342 18.37 10.68 -6.05
CA ALA A 342 19.76 10.91 -5.63
C ALA A 342 20.29 9.79 -4.72
N LEU A 343 19.44 9.25 -3.84
CA LEU A 343 19.80 8.13 -2.96
C LEU A 343 20.18 6.89 -3.77
N ARG A 344 19.44 6.60 -4.85
CA ARG A 344 19.73 5.45 -5.73
C ARG A 344 21.03 5.61 -6.51
N GLU A 345 21.48 6.85 -6.71
CA GLU A 345 22.76 7.17 -7.33
C GLU A 345 23.92 7.25 -6.32
N GLY A 346 23.63 7.12 -5.01
CA GLY A 346 24.64 7.24 -3.95
C GLY A 346 25.09 8.68 -3.67
N LYS A 347 24.35 9.69 -4.13
CA LYS A 347 24.71 11.11 -3.96
C LYS A 347 24.19 11.66 -2.62
N ILE A 348 24.78 11.24 -1.51
CA ILE A 348 24.27 11.53 -0.15
C ILE A 348 24.12 13.03 0.13
N ALA A 349 25.08 13.87 -0.29
CA ALA A 349 24.97 15.32 -0.15
C ALA A 349 23.71 15.90 -0.83
N HIS A 350 23.33 15.36 -1.99
CA HIS A 350 22.11 15.77 -2.68
C HIS A 350 20.86 15.27 -1.94
N VAL A 351 20.92 14.08 -1.34
CA VAL A 351 19.83 13.53 -0.52
C VAL A 351 19.53 14.46 0.66
N ILE A 352 20.57 14.85 1.42
CA ILE A 352 20.45 15.77 2.56
C ILE A 352 19.81 17.10 2.11
N HIS A 353 20.36 17.71 1.06
CA HIS A 353 19.86 18.98 0.55
C HIS A 353 18.40 18.90 0.07
N ARG A 354 18.01 17.82 -0.63
CA ARG A 354 16.65 17.65 -1.15
C ARG A 354 15.62 17.34 -0.08
N PHE A 355 15.98 16.58 0.97
CA PHE A 355 15.09 16.38 2.11
C PHE A 355 14.94 17.67 2.95
N ALA A 356 16.01 18.43 3.15
CA ALA A 356 15.92 19.75 3.77
C ALA A 356 15.04 20.71 2.96
N ALA A 357 15.14 20.69 1.62
CA ALA A 357 14.24 21.43 0.75
C ALA A 357 12.77 20.96 0.90
N ALA A 358 12.52 19.65 0.95
CA ALA A 358 11.18 19.11 1.18
C ALA A 358 10.56 19.56 2.52
N ALA A 359 11.38 19.67 3.57
CA ALA A 359 10.93 20.18 4.87
C ALA A 359 10.44 21.64 4.81
N ASN A 360 11.07 22.45 3.95
CA ASN A 360 10.73 23.86 3.76
C ASN A 360 9.49 24.06 2.88
N THR A 361 9.21 23.14 1.97
CA THR A 361 8.06 23.25 1.05
C THR A 361 6.75 22.75 1.63
N THR A 362 6.79 21.86 2.62
CA THR A 362 5.56 21.31 3.22
C THR A 362 4.93 22.22 4.28
N LEU A 363 3.60 22.30 4.24
CA LEU A 363 2.77 22.94 5.26
C LEU A 363 2.50 22.01 6.46
N SER A 364 2.71 20.70 6.31
CA SER A 364 2.42 19.73 7.37
C SER A 364 3.57 19.66 8.38
N PRO A 365 3.31 19.90 9.68
CA PRO A 365 4.33 19.75 10.72
C PRO A 365 4.84 18.31 10.87
N ALA A 366 4.06 17.30 10.49
CA ALA A 366 4.51 15.91 10.49
C ALA A 366 5.53 15.67 9.37
N LEU A 367 5.20 16.07 8.14
CA LEU A 367 6.10 15.91 6.99
C LEU A 367 7.39 16.71 7.16
N ARG A 368 7.30 17.93 7.72
CA ARG A 368 8.49 18.75 8.00
C ARG A 368 9.43 18.03 8.97
N ARG A 369 8.91 17.51 10.07
CA ARG A 369 9.71 16.75 11.05
C ARG A 369 10.31 15.52 10.39
N TRP A 370 9.50 14.71 9.71
CA TRP A 370 9.99 13.52 9.02
C TRP A 370 11.11 13.82 8.01
N SER A 371 10.98 14.88 7.21
CA SER A 371 12.03 15.26 6.25
C SER A 371 13.29 15.83 6.90
N LEU A 372 13.16 16.54 8.02
CA LEU A 372 14.32 16.96 8.81
C LEU A 372 15.02 15.76 9.44
N ASP A 373 14.26 14.83 10.02
CA ASP A 373 14.79 13.59 10.59
C ASP A 373 15.55 12.77 9.52
N GLU A 374 15.01 12.70 8.29
CA GLU A 374 15.68 12.03 7.17
C GLU A 374 16.94 12.77 6.71
N ALA A 375 16.91 14.11 6.64
CA ALA A 375 18.08 14.91 6.30
C ALA A 375 19.19 14.78 7.36
N SER A 376 18.83 14.81 8.65
CA SER A 376 19.73 14.60 9.78
C SER A 376 20.31 13.19 9.76
N TYR A 377 19.49 12.16 9.54
CA TYR A 377 19.95 10.78 9.41
C TYR A 377 21.04 10.63 8.34
N TYR A 378 20.79 11.15 7.13
CA TYR A 378 21.77 11.08 6.05
C TYR A 378 22.97 12.00 6.27
N SER A 379 22.81 13.10 7.00
CA SER A 379 23.93 13.96 7.41
C SER A 379 24.87 13.19 8.33
N ASN A 380 24.32 12.55 9.36
CA ASN A 380 25.08 11.76 10.33
C ASN A 380 25.77 10.58 9.64
N LEU A 381 25.05 9.87 8.75
CA LEU A 381 25.61 8.79 7.94
C LEU A 381 26.76 9.25 7.03
N ASN A 382 26.80 10.52 6.64
CA ASN A 382 27.84 11.08 5.77
C ASN A 382 29.02 11.65 6.56
N SER A 383 28.79 12.14 7.78
CA SER A 383 29.82 12.79 8.61
C SER A 383 30.55 11.83 9.54
N ASP A 384 29.90 10.73 9.93
CA ASP A 384 30.38 9.81 10.96
C ASP A 384 30.60 8.42 10.35
N GLU A 385 31.87 8.04 10.19
CA GLU A 385 32.27 6.76 9.61
C GLU A 385 31.86 5.59 10.50
N THR A 386 31.97 5.74 11.83
CA THR A 386 31.56 4.73 12.82
C THR A 386 30.06 4.46 12.73
N TYR A 387 29.24 5.52 12.71
CA TYR A 387 27.79 5.40 12.53
C TYR A 387 27.44 4.75 11.18
N MET A 388 28.14 5.12 10.10
CA MET A 388 27.97 4.52 8.79
C MET A 388 28.25 3.02 8.79
N GLU A 389 29.36 2.59 9.36
CA GLU A 389 29.73 1.17 9.43
C GLU A 389 28.68 0.37 10.21
N MET A 390 28.17 0.90 11.33
CA MET A 390 27.12 0.25 12.11
C MET A 390 25.80 0.14 11.35
N GLU A 391 25.36 1.19 10.67
CA GLU A 391 24.12 1.15 9.88
C GLU A 391 24.25 0.21 8.67
N VAL A 392 25.40 0.20 7.99
CA VAL A 392 25.68 -0.77 6.91
C VAL A 392 25.69 -2.20 7.45
N GLY A 393 26.33 -2.42 8.61
CA GLY A 393 26.33 -3.70 9.32
C GLY A 393 24.91 -4.16 9.66
N ARG A 394 24.08 -3.28 10.24
CA ARG A 394 22.67 -3.55 10.56
C ARG A 394 21.86 -3.90 9.33
N VAL A 395 21.98 -3.14 8.24
CA VAL A 395 21.23 -3.39 6.99
C VAL A 395 21.64 -4.72 6.36
N ASN A 396 22.95 -5.03 6.32
CA ASN A 396 23.46 -6.30 5.82
C ASN A 396 22.98 -7.47 6.67
N LEU A 397 23.03 -7.33 8.01
CA LEU A 397 22.53 -8.32 8.96
C LEU A 397 21.03 -8.54 8.76
N LEU A 398 20.22 -7.48 8.68
CA LEU A 398 18.79 -7.57 8.37
C LEU A 398 18.53 -8.31 7.05
N GLY A 399 19.30 -8.00 6.00
CA GLY A 399 19.21 -8.68 4.72
C GLY A 399 19.51 -10.18 4.83
N SER A 400 20.55 -10.54 5.57
CA SER A 400 20.90 -11.94 5.88
C SER A 400 19.80 -12.64 6.68
N LEU A 401 19.37 -12.05 7.79
CA LEU A 401 18.28 -12.58 8.63
C LEU A 401 17.01 -12.84 7.83
N GLN A 402 16.62 -11.92 6.94
CA GLN A 402 15.43 -12.09 6.11
C GLN A 402 15.56 -13.24 5.09
N ARG A 403 16.75 -13.42 4.50
CA ARG A 403 17.03 -14.55 3.58
C ARG A 403 16.97 -15.87 4.34
N THR A 404 17.66 -15.97 5.48
CA THR A 404 17.70 -17.16 6.33
C THR A 404 16.31 -17.51 6.88
N ARG A 405 15.51 -16.51 7.25
CA ARG A 405 14.12 -16.72 7.67
C ARG A 405 13.28 -17.34 6.55
N ARG A 406 13.49 -16.96 5.28
CA ARG A 406 12.76 -17.57 4.15
C ARG A 406 13.21 -19.02 3.90
N THR A 407 14.48 -19.33 4.04
CA THR A 407 14.99 -20.70 3.86
C THR A 407 14.52 -21.61 4.99
N LEU A 408 14.58 -21.18 6.24
CA LEU A 408 14.09 -21.94 7.39
C LEU A 408 12.61 -22.27 7.31
N LEU A 409 11.78 -21.34 6.80
CA LEU A 409 10.36 -21.64 6.60
C LEU A 409 10.15 -22.73 5.54
N ARG A 410 10.97 -22.78 4.49
CA ARG A 410 10.93 -23.87 3.49
C ARG A 410 11.36 -25.20 4.08
N ILE A 411 12.43 -25.20 4.90
CA ILE A 411 12.94 -26.39 5.60
C ILE A 411 11.88 -26.91 6.57
N SER A 412 11.25 -26.04 7.35
CA SER A 412 10.15 -26.40 8.25
C SER A 412 8.97 -27.01 7.48
N SER A 413 8.53 -26.39 6.38
CA SER A 413 7.47 -26.94 5.52
C SER A 413 7.82 -28.33 4.97
N PHE A 414 9.09 -28.56 4.61
CA PHE A 414 9.55 -29.88 4.17
C PHE A 414 9.58 -30.89 5.33
N GLY A 415 10.05 -30.48 6.52
CA GLY A 415 9.99 -31.31 7.72
C GLY A 415 8.57 -31.77 8.04
N PHE A 416 7.58 -30.87 7.93
CA PHE A 416 6.16 -31.22 8.07
C PHE A 416 5.69 -32.28 7.07
N PHE A 417 6.15 -32.19 5.82
CA PHE A 417 5.84 -33.19 4.81
C PHE A 417 6.44 -34.56 5.17
N VAL A 418 7.70 -34.59 5.65
CA VAL A 418 8.35 -35.83 6.11
C VAL A 418 7.60 -36.45 7.30
N VAL A 419 7.15 -35.64 8.25
CA VAL A 419 6.29 -36.10 9.36
C VAL A 419 5.01 -36.75 8.84
N ALA A 420 4.34 -36.11 7.88
CA ALA A 420 3.11 -36.65 7.30
C ALA A 420 3.35 -38.01 6.64
N VAL A 421 4.43 -38.16 5.87
CA VAL A 421 4.83 -39.43 5.25
C VAL A 421 5.12 -40.50 6.31
N GLY A 422 5.90 -40.18 7.34
CA GLY A 422 6.21 -41.09 8.44
C GLY A 422 4.97 -41.58 9.18
N VAL A 423 4.03 -40.68 9.47
CA VAL A 423 2.75 -41.03 10.11
C VAL A 423 1.90 -41.93 9.21
N THR A 424 1.80 -41.64 7.91
CA THR A 424 1.05 -42.49 6.97
C THR A 424 1.68 -43.86 6.75
N GLY A 425 3.00 -43.95 6.82
CA GLY A 425 3.76 -45.18 6.69
C GLY A 425 3.94 -45.96 7.99
N ALA A 426 3.41 -45.45 9.12
CA ALA A 426 3.63 -45.97 10.46
C ALA A 426 5.13 -46.14 10.84
N ASP A 427 6.01 -45.33 10.25
CA ASP A 427 7.45 -45.36 10.50
C ASP A 427 7.84 -44.31 11.55
N ALA A 428 8.17 -44.80 12.74
CA ALA A 428 8.57 -43.96 13.87
C ALA A 428 9.90 -43.22 13.63
N PHE A 429 10.84 -43.80 12.87
CA PHE A 429 12.12 -43.16 12.59
C PHE A 429 11.94 -41.95 11.67
N ILE A 430 11.22 -42.13 10.57
CA ILE A 430 10.92 -41.04 9.62
C ILE A 430 10.16 -39.91 10.32
N THR A 431 9.19 -40.27 11.17
CA THR A 431 8.39 -39.31 11.95
C THR A 431 9.28 -38.49 12.90
N ASN A 432 10.16 -39.15 13.65
CA ASN A 432 11.08 -38.50 14.59
C ASN A 432 12.07 -37.55 13.89
N VAL A 433 12.64 -37.98 12.77
CA VAL A 433 13.55 -37.15 11.97
C VAL A 433 12.82 -35.92 11.43
N GLY A 434 11.61 -36.11 10.88
CA GLY A 434 10.78 -35.01 10.39
C GLY A 434 10.44 -34.00 11.49
N LEU A 435 10.08 -34.48 12.68
CA LEU A 435 9.79 -33.63 13.84
C LEU A 435 11.01 -32.84 14.28
N ALA A 436 12.17 -33.48 14.45
CA ALA A 436 13.40 -32.80 14.87
C ALA A 436 13.85 -31.70 13.90
N VAL A 437 13.75 -31.95 12.59
CA VAL A 437 14.07 -30.95 11.57
C VAL A 437 13.06 -29.79 11.59
N ALA A 438 11.77 -30.09 11.70
CA ALA A 438 10.72 -29.07 11.74
C ALA A 438 10.80 -28.20 13.01
N THR A 439 11.05 -28.79 14.18
CA THR A 439 11.15 -28.07 15.45
C THR A 439 12.33 -27.11 15.45
N LEU A 440 13.52 -27.62 15.09
CA LEU A 440 14.74 -26.82 15.08
C LEU A 440 14.61 -25.67 14.08
N ALA A 441 14.10 -25.96 12.88
CA ALA A 441 13.89 -24.93 11.86
C ALA A 441 12.90 -23.85 12.32
N LEU A 442 11.80 -24.22 13.00
CA LEU A 442 10.83 -23.26 13.54
C LEU A 442 11.36 -22.45 14.71
N ALA A 443 12.11 -23.08 15.61
CA ALA A 443 12.71 -22.40 16.76
C ALA A 443 13.70 -21.32 16.28
N VAL A 444 14.61 -21.68 15.37
CA VAL A 444 15.54 -20.72 14.76
C VAL A 444 14.75 -19.65 13.99
N TRP A 445 13.74 -20.04 13.20
CA TRP A 445 12.92 -19.09 12.46
C TRP A 445 12.22 -18.05 13.36
N LEU A 446 11.69 -18.49 14.50
CA LEU A 446 11.04 -17.63 15.48
C LEU A 446 12.05 -16.68 16.13
N GLY A 447 13.23 -17.19 16.53
CA GLY A 447 14.32 -16.38 17.05
C GLY A 447 14.76 -15.29 16.07
N LEU A 448 14.97 -15.65 14.79
CA LEU A 448 15.30 -14.67 13.75
C LEU A 448 14.17 -13.67 13.49
N ARG A 449 12.90 -14.08 13.62
CA ARG A 449 11.77 -13.16 13.49
C ARG A 449 11.79 -12.10 14.59
N ILE A 450 12.04 -12.49 15.83
CA ILE A 450 12.13 -11.56 16.96
C ILE A 450 13.33 -10.64 16.79
N SER A 451 14.52 -11.19 16.51
CA SER A 451 15.75 -10.43 16.25
C SER A 451 15.56 -9.43 15.10
N SER A 452 14.91 -9.84 14.00
CA SER A 452 14.63 -8.94 12.87
C SER A 452 13.69 -7.79 13.23
N GLY A 453 12.83 -7.95 14.24
CA GLY A 453 11.94 -6.89 14.71
C GLY A 453 12.70 -5.84 15.52
N LEU A 454 13.61 -6.27 16.40
CA LEU A 454 14.45 -5.38 17.20
C LEU A 454 15.42 -4.57 16.32
N MET A 455 16.04 -5.23 15.34
CA MET A 455 17.00 -4.59 14.43
C MET A 455 16.35 -3.74 13.33
N ALA A 456 15.01 -3.78 13.19
CA ALA A 456 14.32 -3.05 12.13
C ALA A 456 14.29 -1.53 12.38
N GLU A 457 14.30 -1.12 13.65
CA GLU A 457 14.43 0.28 14.03
C GLU A 457 15.84 0.78 13.69
N ARG A 458 15.94 2.06 13.30
CA ARG A 458 17.23 2.70 13.02
C ARG A 458 17.98 2.92 14.34
N ILE A 459 19.30 2.86 14.31
CA ILE A 459 20.12 3.16 15.49
C ILE A 459 20.01 4.65 15.77
N ALA A 460 19.62 5.02 16.99
CA ALA A 460 19.58 6.42 17.38
C ALA A 460 21.01 6.97 17.41
N TYR A 461 21.22 8.10 16.74
CA TYR A 461 22.55 8.70 16.64
C TYR A 461 23.10 9.10 18.00
N ASP A 462 22.25 9.62 18.88
CA ASP A 462 22.63 10.07 20.22
C ASP A 462 23.18 8.93 21.10
N ASP A 463 22.73 7.69 20.87
CA ASP A 463 23.22 6.52 21.60
C ASP A 463 24.65 6.14 21.16
N VAL A 464 25.05 6.50 19.93
CA VAL A 464 26.39 6.23 19.37
C VAL A 464 27.34 7.37 19.70
N ALA A 465 26.90 8.61 19.50
CA ALA A 465 27.70 9.80 19.73
C ALA A 465 28.04 10.06 21.22
N SER A 466 27.46 9.28 22.15
CA SER A 466 27.76 9.36 23.58
C SER A 466 28.73 8.27 24.06
N GLU A 467 29.07 7.30 23.21
CA GLU A 467 30.09 6.28 23.50
C GLU A 467 31.51 6.70 23.10
N ASP A 468 31.63 7.75 22.26
CA ASP A 468 32.86 8.48 21.93
C ASP A 468 33.03 9.71 22.86
#